data_AF-A0A109JN97-F1
#
_entry.id   AF-A0A109JN97-F1
#
_cell.length_a   1.000
_cell.length_b   1.000
_cell.length_c   1.000
_cell.angle_alpha   90.00
_cell.angle_beta   90.00
_cell.angle_gamma   90.00
#
_symmetry.space_group_name_H-M   'P 1'
#
loop_
_entity.id
_entity.type
_entity.pdbx_description
1 polymer ?
#
loop_
_entity_poly.entity_id
_entity_poly.type
_entity_poly.pdbx_seq_one_letter_code
_entity_poly.pdbx_strand_id
1 'polypeptide(L)'
;MPRLFEIEGSNLDRGFENLKIAESPIERQLHELIETMWATYEPYADPDFRQGFARDVDGRFWEMYLGCTMLEAGRRLLPVSERQRDGGQPDLCVIENGQRIWIEAIAPDEGAPGPDQIGRPIPMNQGGGLFAAPIRQAQLRTSGAFWTKTQKFAHYIEQGVIAPQDTRIIAISASRFGVYVSEQPLPLIMTTLFPIGDAFITIDRGTGEVVDEGFHPAPLIERERNPIPRTAFLDQRFADISGVIWSRVSLGNLSRRVRPLTYVHNPLAQVPLPARWGIWDREFVATPEGEGWEASDILAPAPVVEAP
;
A
#
# COMPACT_ATOMS: atom_id res chain seq x y z
N MET A 1 -15.07 -23.43 -13.39
CA MET A 1 -14.69 -22.32 -12.51
C MET A 1 -15.63 -21.16 -12.78
N PRO A 2 -16.25 -20.56 -11.77
CA PRO A 2 -17.16 -19.43 -11.97
C PRO A 2 -16.39 -18.17 -12.37
N ARG A 3 -16.89 -17.42 -13.36
CA ARG A 3 -16.18 -16.22 -13.88
C ARG A 3 -16.35 -15.02 -12.95
N LEU A 4 -15.39 -14.11 -12.91
CA LEU A 4 -15.47 -12.96 -12.02
C LEU A 4 -16.64 -12.04 -12.41
N PHE A 5 -16.83 -11.79 -13.71
CA PHE A 5 -17.81 -10.82 -14.22
C PHE A 5 -19.24 -11.36 -14.41
N GLU A 6 -19.53 -12.61 -13.99
CA GLU A 6 -20.88 -13.20 -14.03
C GLU A 6 -21.80 -12.74 -12.88
N ILE A 7 -21.35 -11.81 -12.04
CA ILE A 7 -22.17 -11.27 -10.95
C ILE A 7 -23.25 -10.34 -11.52
N GLU A 8 -24.49 -10.58 -11.11
CA GLU A 8 -25.66 -9.75 -11.35
C GLU A 8 -26.18 -9.17 -10.03
N GLY A 9 -26.82 -8.01 -10.08
CA GLY A 9 -27.45 -7.40 -8.90
C GLY A 9 -27.62 -5.90 -9.03
N SER A 10 -28.13 -5.29 -7.96
CA SER A 10 -28.13 -3.83 -7.78
C SER A 10 -26.90 -3.39 -6.97
N ASN A 11 -26.59 -2.09 -7.03
CA ASN A 11 -25.48 -1.46 -6.31
C ASN A 11 -24.10 -2.03 -6.67
N LEU A 12 -23.90 -2.32 -7.95
CA LEU A 12 -22.58 -2.68 -8.47
C LEU A 12 -21.71 -1.43 -8.56
N ASP A 13 -20.41 -1.60 -8.38
CA ASP A 13 -19.44 -0.54 -8.62
C ASP A 13 -19.43 -0.17 -10.10
N ARG A 14 -19.36 1.13 -10.41
CA ARG A 14 -19.38 1.61 -11.79
C ARG A 14 -18.18 1.09 -12.59
N GLY A 15 -17.01 0.94 -11.96
CA GLY A 15 -15.84 0.34 -12.58
C GLY A 15 -16.08 -1.13 -12.93
N PHE A 16 -16.78 -1.87 -12.07
CA PHE A 16 -17.16 -3.25 -12.36
C PHE A 16 -18.11 -3.33 -13.56
N GLU A 17 -19.13 -2.48 -13.61
CA GLU A 17 -20.08 -2.44 -14.74
C GLU A 17 -19.37 -2.14 -16.06
N ASN A 18 -18.49 -1.13 -16.09
CA ASN A 18 -17.71 -0.78 -17.27
C ASN A 18 -16.82 -1.94 -17.74
N LEU A 19 -16.13 -2.61 -16.81
CA LEU A 19 -15.28 -3.76 -17.12
C LEU A 19 -16.07 -4.98 -17.56
N LYS A 20 -17.28 -5.17 -17.02
CA LYS A 20 -18.19 -6.25 -17.41
C LYS A 20 -18.70 -6.07 -18.84
N ILE A 21 -19.11 -4.86 -19.21
CA ILE A 21 -19.59 -4.55 -20.56
C ILE A 21 -18.43 -4.56 -21.56
N ALA A 22 -17.29 -3.97 -21.18
CA ALA A 22 -16.06 -3.90 -21.97
C ALA A 22 -16.26 -3.36 -23.40
N GLU A 23 -16.81 -2.14 -23.54
CA GLU A 23 -17.11 -1.56 -24.85
C GLU A 23 -15.85 -1.18 -25.63
N SER A 24 -14.86 -0.60 -24.94
CA SER A 24 -13.61 -0.16 -25.56
C SER A 24 -12.57 -1.28 -25.69
N PRO A 25 -11.59 -1.18 -26.61
CA PRO A 25 -10.48 -2.14 -26.68
C PRO A 25 -9.68 -2.26 -25.38
N ILE A 26 -9.51 -1.15 -24.65
CA ILE A 26 -8.75 -1.13 -23.38
C ILE A 26 -9.52 -1.88 -22.30
N GLU A 27 -10.84 -1.65 -22.17
CA GLU A 27 -11.67 -2.36 -21.19
C GLU A 27 -11.71 -3.87 -21.49
N ARG A 28 -11.75 -4.29 -22.75
CA ARG A 28 -11.66 -5.71 -23.12
C ARG A 28 -10.33 -6.34 -22.69
N GLN A 29 -9.22 -5.65 -22.92
CA GLN A 29 -7.90 -6.12 -22.48
C GLN A 29 -7.79 -6.20 -20.95
N LEU A 30 -8.38 -5.25 -20.23
CA LEU A 30 -8.43 -5.27 -18.76
C LEU A 30 -9.34 -6.39 -18.25
N HIS A 31 -10.51 -6.60 -18.85
CA HIS A 31 -11.42 -7.69 -18.53
C HIS A 31 -10.70 -9.05 -18.65
N GLU A 32 -10.07 -9.32 -19.79
CA GLU A 32 -9.34 -10.58 -20.02
C GLU A 32 -8.18 -10.76 -19.03
N LEU A 33 -7.45 -9.69 -18.74
CA LEU A 33 -6.37 -9.70 -17.76
C LEU A 33 -6.89 -10.04 -16.35
N ILE A 34 -7.99 -9.42 -15.94
CA ILE A 34 -8.60 -9.62 -14.63
C ILE A 34 -9.15 -11.05 -14.51
N GLU A 35 -9.80 -11.59 -15.53
CA GLU A 35 -10.26 -12.99 -15.52
C GLU A 35 -9.07 -13.98 -15.43
N THR A 36 -7.94 -13.65 -16.07
CA THR A 36 -6.71 -14.45 -15.96
C THR A 36 -6.11 -14.39 -14.56
N MET A 37 -6.08 -13.21 -13.94
CA MET A 37 -5.66 -13.04 -12.55
C MET A 37 -6.59 -13.81 -11.61
N TRP A 38 -7.91 -13.71 -11.80
CA TRP A 38 -8.90 -14.45 -11.03
C TRP A 38 -8.72 -15.96 -11.14
N ALA A 39 -8.49 -16.47 -12.35
CA ALA A 39 -8.20 -17.88 -12.58
C ALA A 39 -7.01 -18.39 -11.74
N THR A 40 -6.03 -17.53 -11.50
CA THR A 40 -4.84 -17.82 -10.70
C THR A 40 -5.12 -17.68 -9.19
N TYR A 41 -5.91 -16.68 -8.79
CA TYR A 41 -6.08 -16.29 -7.39
C TYR A 41 -7.25 -16.98 -6.67
N GLU A 42 -8.28 -17.44 -7.37
CA GLU A 42 -9.48 -18.03 -6.78
C GLU A 42 -9.26 -19.09 -5.70
N PRO A 43 -8.26 -20.01 -5.81
CA PRO A 43 -8.03 -21.00 -4.75
C PRO A 43 -7.64 -20.39 -3.39
N TYR A 44 -7.26 -19.12 -3.39
CA TYR A 44 -6.79 -18.36 -2.23
C TYR A 44 -7.76 -17.26 -1.80
N ALA A 45 -8.81 -17.01 -2.59
CA ALA A 45 -9.76 -15.95 -2.35
C ALA A 45 -10.86 -16.38 -1.35
N ASP A 46 -11.35 -15.42 -0.56
CA ASP A 46 -12.48 -15.68 0.33
C ASP A 46 -13.76 -16.02 -0.45
N PRO A 47 -14.71 -16.78 0.14
CA PRO A 47 -15.93 -17.20 -0.57
C PRO A 47 -16.78 -16.04 -1.11
N ASP A 48 -16.74 -14.88 -0.46
CA ASP A 48 -17.48 -13.68 -0.86
C ASP A 48 -16.70 -12.80 -1.86
N PHE A 49 -15.47 -13.16 -2.24
CA PHE A 49 -14.57 -12.32 -3.02
C PHE A 49 -15.21 -11.77 -4.29
N ARG A 50 -15.88 -12.62 -5.10
CA ARG A 50 -16.54 -12.16 -6.36
C ARG A 50 -17.62 -11.11 -6.09
N GLN A 51 -18.39 -11.32 -5.03
CA GLN A 51 -19.44 -10.39 -4.61
C GLN A 51 -18.85 -9.10 -4.04
N GLY A 52 -17.72 -9.20 -3.32
CA GLY A 52 -16.94 -8.06 -2.87
C GLY A 52 -16.37 -7.27 -4.05
N PHE A 53 -15.80 -7.94 -5.04
CA PHE A 53 -15.15 -7.32 -6.21
C PHE A 53 -16.15 -6.53 -7.04
N ALA A 54 -17.37 -7.06 -7.18
CA ALA A 54 -18.44 -6.36 -7.88
C ALA A 54 -18.93 -5.07 -7.18
N ARG A 55 -18.56 -4.85 -5.90
CA ARG A 55 -18.95 -3.67 -5.10
C ARG A 55 -17.77 -2.78 -4.72
N ASP A 56 -16.57 -3.34 -4.69
CA ASP A 56 -15.32 -2.64 -4.42
C ASP A 56 -14.21 -3.23 -5.29
N VAL A 57 -14.13 -2.71 -6.51
CA VAL A 57 -13.15 -3.15 -7.50
C VAL A 57 -11.73 -2.88 -7.03
N ASP A 58 -11.44 -1.68 -6.53
CA ASP A 58 -10.08 -1.29 -6.11
C ASP A 58 -9.56 -2.13 -4.93
N GLY A 59 -10.40 -2.35 -3.92
CA GLY A 59 -10.03 -3.09 -2.72
C GLY A 59 -9.76 -4.57 -3.03
N ARG A 60 -10.70 -5.23 -3.72
CA ARG A 60 -10.54 -6.65 -4.07
C ARG A 60 -9.50 -6.87 -5.18
N PHE A 61 -9.35 -5.92 -6.12
CA PHE A 61 -8.24 -5.96 -7.06
C PHE A 61 -6.89 -5.93 -6.34
N TRP A 62 -6.72 -5.11 -5.30
CA TRP A 62 -5.48 -5.03 -4.55
C TRP A 62 -5.11 -6.35 -3.87
N GLU A 63 -6.07 -7.01 -3.21
CA GLU A 63 -5.90 -8.35 -2.63
C GLU A 63 -5.44 -9.37 -3.69
N MET A 64 -6.14 -9.43 -4.83
CA MET A 64 -5.83 -10.36 -5.92
C MET A 64 -4.49 -10.03 -6.59
N TYR A 65 -4.16 -8.74 -6.77
CA TYR A 65 -2.91 -8.30 -7.34
C TYR A 65 -1.72 -8.75 -6.49
N LEU A 66 -1.81 -8.58 -5.16
CA LEU A 66 -0.80 -9.09 -4.23
C LEU A 66 -0.68 -10.61 -4.32
N GLY A 67 -1.81 -11.32 -4.30
CA GLY A 67 -1.83 -12.79 -4.40
C GLY A 67 -1.15 -13.29 -5.68
N CYS A 68 -1.55 -12.77 -6.84
CA CYS A 68 -0.93 -13.09 -8.12
C CYS A 68 0.57 -12.74 -8.13
N THR A 69 0.96 -11.56 -7.64
CA THR A 69 2.37 -11.13 -7.62
C THR A 69 3.23 -12.08 -6.79
N MET A 70 2.74 -12.53 -5.64
CA MET A 70 3.42 -13.51 -4.79
C MET A 70 3.59 -14.86 -5.49
N LEU A 71 2.52 -15.35 -6.12
CA LEU A 71 2.53 -16.62 -6.85
C LEU A 71 3.48 -16.59 -8.05
N GLU A 72 3.49 -15.50 -8.81
CA GLU A 72 4.39 -15.29 -9.95
C GLU A 72 5.86 -15.25 -9.51
N ALA A 73 6.14 -14.77 -8.31
CA ALA A 73 7.47 -14.82 -7.70
C ALA A 73 7.84 -16.19 -7.10
N GLY A 74 7.00 -17.22 -7.30
CA GLY A 74 7.23 -18.57 -6.82
C GLY A 74 6.94 -18.77 -5.33
N ARG A 75 6.27 -17.81 -4.66
CA ARG A 75 5.87 -17.97 -3.26
C ARG A 75 4.65 -18.88 -3.15
N ARG A 76 4.58 -19.63 -2.05
CA ARG A 76 3.43 -20.48 -1.73
C ARG A 76 2.44 -19.71 -0.86
N LEU A 77 1.20 -19.58 -1.33
CA LEU A 77 0.09 -19.06 -0.53
C LEU A 77 -0.68 -20.21 0.15
N LEU A 78 -1.26 -19.94 1.32
CA LEU A 78 -2.19 -20.85 2.00
C LEU A 78 -3.55 -20.81 1.28
N PRO A 79 -4.03 -21.93 0.69
CA PRO A 79 -5.33 -22.00 0.04
C PRO A 79 -6.48 -21.76 1.02
N VAL A 80 -7.58 -21.18 0.54
CA VAL A 80 -8.75 -20.88 1.39
C VAL A 80 -9.38 -22.13 2.01
N SER A 81 -9.19 -23.31 1.40
CA SER A 81 -9.65 -24.59 1.93
C SER A 81 -8.90 -25.04 3.19
N GLU A 82 -7.67 -24.56 3.38
CA GLU A 82 -6.80 -24.89 4.52
C GLU A 82 -6.81 -23.80 5.60
N ARG A 83 -7.54 -22.72 5.36
CA ARG A 83 -7.64 -21.56 6.24
C ARG A 83 -8.67 -21.79 7.37
N GLN A 84 -8.37 -21.25 8.56
CA GLN A 84 -9.30 -21.26 9.69
C GLN A 84 -10.40 -20.23 9.46
N ARG A 85 -11.67 -20.66 9.52
CA ARG A 85 -12.82 -19.80 9.19
C ARG A 85 -13.45 -19.11 10.40
N ASP A 86 -13.28 -19.68 11.59
CA ASP A 86 -13.85 -19.12 12.81
C ASP A 86 -13.00 -17.93 13.29
N GLY A 87 -13.61 -16.75 13.41
CA GLY A 87 -12.98 -15.51 13.88
C GLY A 87 -12.54 -14.53 12.78
N GLY A 88 -12.52 -14.97 11.52
CA GLY A 88 -11.93 -14.20 10.42
C GLY A 88 -10.40 -14.29 10.40
N GLN A 89 -9.76 -13.82 9.33
CA GLN A 89 -8.31 -13.93 9.14
C GLN A 89 -7.79 -12.88 8.14
N PRO A 90 -6.47 -12.66 8.08
CA PRO A 90 -5.86 -11.83 7.05
C PRO A 90 -6.10 -12.33 5.63
N ASP A 91 -6.16 -11.38 4.69
CA ASP A 91 -6.53 -11.64 3.30
C ASP A 91 -5.59 -12.64 2.60
N LEU A 92 -4.29 -12.60 2.94
CA LEU A 92 -3.28 -13.53 2.41
C LEU A 92 -2.41 -14.12 3.52
N CYS A 93 -1.90 -15.32 3.26
CA CYS A 93 -0.91 -16.00 4.08
C CYS A 93 0.12 -16.65 3.18
N VAL A 94 1.37 -16.18 3.23
CA VAL A 94 2.50 -16.83 2.56
C VAL A 94 3.08 -17.86 3.52
N ILE A 95 3.39 -19.06 3.01
CA ILE A 95 4.02 -20.14 3.76
C ILE A 95 5.46 -20.28 3.26
N GLU A 96 6.42 -20.05 4.14
CA GLU A 96 7.83 -20.17 3.81
C GLU A 96 8.62 -20.79 4.96
N ASN A 97 9.35 -21.87 4.69
CA ASN A 97 10.20 -22.56 5.68
C ASN A 97 9.49 -22.89 7.00
N GLY A 98 8.20 -23.22 6.93
CA GLY A 98 7.37 -23.53 8.10
C GLY A 98 6.89 -22.31 8.90
N GLN A 99 7.22 -21.08 8.46
CA GLN A 99 6.71 -19.84 9.01
C GLN A 99 5.56 -19.29 8.16
N ARG A 100 4.69 -18.50 8.79
CA ARG A 100 3.58 -17.80 8.13
C ARG A 100 3.88 -16.31 8.08
N ILE A 101 3.64 -15.73 6.90
CA ILE A 101 3.65 -14.28 6.69
C ILE A 101 2.22 -13.90 6.34
N TRP A 102 1.55 -13.27 7.30
CA TRP A 102 0.19 -12.78 7.14
C TRP A 102 0.19 -11.38 6.56
N ILE A 103 -0.68 -11.17 5.57
CA ILE A 103 -0.81 -9.88 4.89
C ILE A 103 -2.29 -9.51 4.91
N GLU A 104 -2.57 -8.34 5.48
CA GLU A 104 -3.90 -7.74 5.51
C GLU A 104 -3.90 -6.52 4.60
N ALA A 105 -4.74 -6.55 3.57
CA ALA A 105 -4.81 -5.58 2.50
C ALA A 105 -5.89 -4.52 2.76
N ILE A 106 -5.64 -3.31 2.25
CA ILE A 106 -6.60 -2.21 2.26
C ILE A 106 -6.34 -1.22 1.13
N ALA A 107 -7.41 -0.75 0.50
CA ALA A 107 -7.41 0.42 -0.37
C ALA A 107 -8.30 1.50 0.28
N PRO A 108 -7.76 2.44 1.08
CA PRO A 108 -8.57 3.46 1.72
C PRO A 108 -9.29 4.35 0.72
N ASP A 109 -10.51 4.78 1.07
CA ASP A 109 -11.27 5.78 0.31
C ASP A 109 -10.70 7.20 0.48
N GLU A 110 -11.34 8.16 -0.20
CA GLU A 110 -10.97 9.57 -0.17
C GLU A 110 -11.39 10.29 1.12
N GLY A 111 -12.13 9.62 2.00
CA GLY A 111 -12.69 10.17 3.22
C GLY A 111 -14.07 10.80 3.03
N ALA A 112 -14.72 11.05 4.17
CA ALA A 112 -15.99 11.75 4.23
C ALA A 112 -15.84 13.23 3.80
N PRO A 113 -16.89 13.86 3.27
CA PRO A 113 -16.87 15.28 2.91
C PRO A 113 -16.37 16.17 4.05
N GLY A 114 -15.37 17.01 3.77
CA GLY A 114 -14.78 17.93 4.74
C GLY A 114 -13.32 18.30 4.42
N PRO A 115 -12.66 19.10 5.26
CA PRO A 115 -11.29 19.60 5.01
C PRO A 115 -10.20 18.51 4.92
N ASP A 116 -10.47 17.35 5.54
CA ASP A 116 -9.57 16.20 5.56
C ASP A 116 -9.89 15.17 4.45
N GLN A 117 -10.85 15.47 3.57
CA GLN A 117 -11.15 14.68 2.37
C GLN A 117 -10.06 14.89 1.31
N ILE A 118 -9.68 13.83 0.61
CA ILE A 118 -8.86 13.95 -0.60
C ILE A 118 -9.70 14.62 -1.68
N GLY A 119 -9.40 15.88 -1.98
CA GLY A 119 -10.03 16.62 -3.07
C GLY A 119 -9.51 16.14 -4.43
N ARG A 120 -10.42 15.83 -5.35
CA ARG A 120 -10.07 15.52 -6.75
C ARG A 120 -9.88 16.81 -7.55
N PRO A 121 -8.86 16.90 -8.42
CA PRO A 121 -8.80 17.96 -9.41
C PRO A 121 -10.04 18.00 -10.28
N ILE A 122 -10.55 19.20 -10.51
CA ILE A 122 -11.55 19.44 -11.55
C ILE A 122 -10.79 19.66 -12.86
N PRO A 123 -11.16 18.99 -13.96
CA PRO A 123 -10.56 19.25 -15.27
C PRO A 123 -10.72 20.72 -15.70
N MET A 124 -9.70 21.28 -16.38
CA MET A 124 -9.73 22.69 -16.83
C MET A 124 -10.94 22.99 -17.72
N ASN A 125 -11.35 22.05 -18.59
CA ASN A 125 -12.53 22.19 -19.45
C ASN A 125 -13.86 22.13 -18.69
N GLN A 126 -13.85 21.83 -17.40
CA GLN A 126 -15.01 21.84 -16.50
C GLN A 126 -14.93 22.99 -15.49
N GLY A 127 -14.08 23.98 -15.74
CA GLY A 127 -13.89 25.14 -14.86
C GLY A 127 -12.90 24.91 -13.72
N GLY A 128 -12.11 23.84 -13.78
CA GLY A 128 -11.02 23.60 -12.82
C GLY A 128 -9.79 24.48 -13.03
N GLY A 129 -8.83 24.35 -12.12
CA GLY A 129 -7.59 25.13 -12.14
C GLY A 129 -6.44 24.45 -11.38
N LEU A 130 -5.38 25.20 -11.12
CA LEU A 130 -4.27 24.73 -10.29
C LEU A 130 -4.74 24.51 -8.85
N PHE A 131 -4.37 23.37 -8.29
CA PHE A 131 -4.69 22.98 -6.92
C PHE A 131 -3.43 22.42 -6.25
N ALA A 132 -3.30 22.63 -4.94
CA ALA A 132 -2.24 22.01 -4.18
C ALA A 132 -2.46 20.49 -4.10
N ALA A 133 -1.40 19.71 -4.26
CA ALA A 133 -1.47 18.26 -4.12
C ALA A 133 -1.99 17.89 -2.71
N PRO A 134 -2.95 16.95 -2.57
CA PRO A 134 -3.60 16.64 -1.30
C PRO A 134 -2.74 15.71 -0.42
N ILE A 135 -1.46 16.03 -0.25
CA ILE A 135 -0.46 15.19 0.43
C ILE A 135 -0.88 14.92 1.88
N ARG A 136 -1.26 15.97 2.62
CA ARG A 136 -1.73 15.86 4.01
C ARG A 136 -2.95 14.94 4.13
N GLN A 137 -3.94 15.09 3.25
CA GLN A 137 -5.15 14.27 3.28
C GLN A 137 -4.85 12.82 2.92
N ALA A 138 -3.95 12.58 1.97
CA ALA A 138 -3.47 11.24 1.64
C ALA A 138 -2.71 10.59 2.80
N GLN A 139 -1.87 11.36 3.53
CA GLN A 139 -1.22 10.90 4.76
C GLN A 139 -2.26 10.52 5.82
N LEU A 140 -3.30 11.34 6.03
CA LEU A 140 -4.38 11.03 6.98
C LEU A 140 -5.14 9.75 6.62
N ARG A 141 -5.46 9.54 5.33
CA ARG A 141 -6.10 8.30 4.86
C ARG A 141 -5.20 7.08 5.09
N THR A 142 -3.92 7.23 4.79
CA THR A 142 -2.92 6.16 4.93
C THR A 142 -2.66 5.82 6.40
N SER A 143 -2.50 6.81 7.28
CA SER A 143 -2.39 6.61 8.74
C SER A 143 -3.63 5.95 9.31
N GLY A 144 -4.83 6.38 8.88
CA GLY A 144 -6.09 5.78 9.31
C GLY A 144 -6.21 4.31 8.88
N ALA A 145 -5.84 3.99 7.65
CA ALA A 145 -5.81 2.62 7.14
C ALA A 145 -4.83 1.74 7.93
N PHE A 146 -3.61 2.25 8.16
CA PHE A 146 -2.60 1.57 8.98
C PHE A 146 -3.10 1.30 10.40
N TRP A 147 -3.69 2.29 11.07
CA TRP A 147 -4.24 2.14 12.42
C TRP A 147 -5.36 1.09 12.46
N THR A 148 -6.34 1.18 11.55
CA THR A 148 -7.46 0.22 11.47
C THR A 148 -6.96 -1.21 11.30
N LYS A 149 -5.97 -1.44 10.43
CA LYS A 149 -5.43 -2.80 10.22
C LYS A 149 -4.53 -3.27 11.35
N THR A 150 -3.84 -2.35 12.04
CA THR A 150 -3.12 -2.68 13.29
C THR A 150 -4.11 -3.22 14.34
N GLN A 151 -5.26 -2.55 14.52
CA GLN A 151 -6.29 -3.03 15.44
C GLN A 151 -6.88 -4.38 15.01
N LYS A 152 -7.01 -4.61 13.70
CA LYS A 152 -7.48 -5.90 13.17
C LYS A 152 -6.47 -7.02 13.46
N PHE A 153 -5.17 -6.76 13.31
CA PHE A 153 -4.11 -7.70 13.69
C PHE A 153 -4.13 -8.02 15.19
N ALA A 154 -4.32 -7.01 16.05
CA ALA A 154 -4.47 -7.24 17.49
C ALA A 154 -5.64 -8.21 17.77
N HIS A 155 -6.76 -8.05 17.09
CA HIS A 155 -7.91 -8.96 17.22
C HIS A 155 -7.59 -10.39 16.76
N TYR A 156 -6.91 -10.56 15.62
CA TYR A 156 -6.50 -11.89 15.15
C TYR A 156 -5.53 -12.60 16.10
N ILE A 157 -4.65 -11.84 16.75
CA ILE A 157 -3.73 -12.36 17.77
C ILE A 157 -4.54 -12.80 19.01
N GLU A 158 -5.45 -11.96 19.50
CA GLU A 158 -6.32 -12.28 20.64
C GLU A 158 -7.17 -13.55 20.41
N GLN A 159 -7.61 -13.77 19.16
CA GLN A 159 -8.37 -14.95 18.76
C GLN A 159 -7.51 -16.19 18.49
N GLY A 160 -6.18 -16.07 18.50
CA GLY A 160 -5.25 -17.15 18.18
C GLY A 160 -5.22 -17.57 16.71
N VAL A 161 -5.74 -16.73 15.80
CA VAL A 161 -5.68 -16.94 14.34
C VAL A 161 -4.23 -16.81 13.84
N ILE A 162 -3.48 -15.90 14.46
CA ILE A 162 -2.08 -15.60 14.13
C ILE A 162 -1.20 -15.99 15.32
N ALA A 163 -0.13 -16.75 15.06
CA ALA A 163 0.80 -17.12 16.11
C ALA A 163 1.75 -15.94 16.44
N PRO A 164 2.26 -15.84 17.68
CA PRO A 164 3.16 -14.76 18.08
C PRO A 164 4.41 -14.63 17.19
N GLN A 165 4.92 -15.75 16.66
CA GLN A 165 6.08 -15.84 15.79
C GLN A 165 5.78 -15.60 14.29
N ASP A 166 4.52 -15.39 13.90
CA ASP A 166 4.18 -15.14 12.51
C ASP A 166 4.50 -13.68 12.14
N THR A 167 4.99 -13.47 10.91
CA THR A 167 5.22 -12.13 10.36
C THR A 167 3.87 -11.49 10.00
N ARG A 168 3.70 -10.20 10.28
CA ARG A 168 2.43 -9.47 10.16
C ARG A 168 2.62 -8.20 9.34
N ILE A 169 2.06 -8.17 8.14
CA ILE A 169 2.26 -7.08 7.17
C ILE A 169 0.91 -6.44 6.87
N ILE A 170 0.88 -5.12 6.84
CA ILE A 170 -0.26 -4.36 6.32
C ILE A 170 0.06 -3.93 4.90
N ALA A 171 -0.80 -4.24 3.94
CA ALA A 171 -0.62 -3.84 2.55
C ALA A 171 -1.60 -2.73 2.19
N ILE A 172 -1.11 -1.51 2.00
CA ILE A 172 -1.92 -0.32 1.72
C ILE A 172 -1.78 0.07 0.25
N SER A 173 -2.90 0.10 -0.45
CA SER A 173 -3.00 0.60 -1.82
C SER A 173 -3.52 2.03 -1.85
N ALA A 174 -2.81 2.91 -2.54
CA ALA A 174 -3.27 4.24 -2.89
C ALA A 174 -4.06 4.26 -4.20
N SER A 175 -4.55 3.13 -4.73
CA SER A 175 -5.19 3.04 -6.06
C SER A 175 -6.22 4.15 -6.34
N ARG A 176 -6.97 4.58 -5.32
CA ARG A 176 -8.04 5.57 -5.40
C ARG A 176 -7.57 7.04 -5.46
N PHE A 177 -6.35 7.34 -4.99
CA PHE A 177 -5.85 8.72 -4.88
C PHE A 177 -4.37 8.92 -5.27
N GLY A 178 -3.65 7.84 -5.55
CA GLY A 178 -2.20 7.85 -5.78
C GLY A 178 -1.78 8.60 -7.04
N VAL A 179 -2.71 8.88 -7.96
CA VAL A 179 -2.44 9.74 -9.12
C VAL A 179 -2.24 11.21 -8.71
N TYR A 180 -2.72 11.62 -7.53
CA TYR A 180 -2.61 13.00 -7.03
C TYR A 180 -1.40 13.22 -6.12
N VAL A 181 -0.61 12.17 -5.86
CA VAL A 181 0.45 12.17 -4.84
C VAL A 181 1.78 11.80 -5.51
N SER A 182 2.82 12.57 -5.18
CA SER A 182 4.20 12.28 -5.63
C SER A 182 4.79 11.10 -4.85
N GLU A 183 5.59 10.28 -5.53
CA GLU A 183 6.42 9.21 -4.91
C GLU A 183 7.90 9.60 -4.82
N GLN A 184 8.21 10.86 -5.13
CA GLN A 184 9.55 11.41 -5.18
C GLN A 184 9.66 12.62 -4.23
N PRO A 185 10.79 12.76 -3.51
CA PRO A 185 11.93 11.81 -3.48
C PRO A 185 11.63 10.52 -2.69
N LEU A 186 10.64 10.57 -1.79
CA LEU A 186 10.21 9.43 -0.97
C LEU A 186 8.76 9.05 -1.30
N PRO A 187 8.40 7.76 -1.18
CA PRO A 187 7.01 7.35 -1.30
C PRO A 187 6.19 7.88 -0.11
N LEU A 188 4.90 8.16 -0.32
CA LEU A 188 4.05 8.81 0.69
C LEU A 188 4.08 8.07 2.04
N ILE A 189 4.14 6.74 2.01
CA ILE A 189 4.14 5.90 3.20
C ILE A 189 5.32 6.21 4.14
N MET A 190 6.49 6.60 3.62
CA MET A 190 7.65 7.01 4.43
C MET A 190 7.33 8.27 5.21
N THR A 191 6.76 9.28 4.53
CA THR A 191 6.29 10.53 5.15
C THR A 191 4.99 10.38 5.93
N THR A 192 4.46 9.16 6.07
CA THR A 192 3.28 8.87 6.89
C THR A 192 3.66 8.19 8.20
N LEU A 193 4.64 7.28 8.16
CA LEU A 193 5.02 6.43 9.29
C LEU A 193 6.25 6.92 10.06
N PHE A 194 7.06 7.78 9.44
CA PHE A 194 8.26 8.40 10.03
C PHE A 194 8.14 9.93 10.04
N PRO A 195 8.79 10.63 10.99
CA PRO A 195 8.68 12.08 11.17
C PRO A 195 9.46 12.89 10.12
N ILE A 196 9.36 12.47 8.85
CA ILE A 196 10.04 13.04 7.69
C ILE A 196 9.09 14.03 7.02
N GLY A 197 9.50 15.29 6.92
CA GLY A 197 8.79 16.40 6.28
C GLY A 197 9.26 16.65 4.85
N ASP A 198 9.21 17.92 4.44
CA ASP A 198 9.55 18.33 3.07
C ASP A 198 11.05 18.23 2.82
N ALA A 199 11.41 17.83 1.60
CA ALA A 199 12.79 17.83 1.14
C ALA A 199 13.29 19.27 0.94
N PHE A 200 14.54 19.56 1.31
CA PHE A 200 15.18 20.85 1.09
C PHE A 200 16.54 20.68 0.40
N ILE A 201 16.95 21.73 -0.31
CA ILE A 201 18.30 21.88 -0.88
C ILE A 201 18.73 23.32 -0.58
N THR A 202 19.93 23.48 -0.03
CA THR A 202 20.58 24.76 0.22
C THR A 202 21.65 24.98 -0.85
N ILE A 203 21.56 26.10 -1.56
CA ILE A 203 22.48 26.44 -2.65
C ILE A 203 23.29 27.67 -2.23
N ASP A 204 24.62 27.58 -2.33
CA ASP A 204 25.49 28.75 -2.22
C ASP A 204 25.23 29.68 -3.41
N ARG A 205 24.83 30.93 -3.12
CA ARG A 205 24.45 31.88 -4.18
C ARG A 205 25.64 32.41 -4.98
N GLY A 206 26.85 32.36 -4.43
CA GLY A 206 28.08 32.81 -5.07
C GLY A 206 28.68 31.77 -6.00
N THR A 207 28.65 30.49 -5.61
CA THR A 207 29.22 29.38 -6.41
C THR A 207 28.18 28.63 -7.22
N GLY A 208 26.91 28.65 -6.80
CA GLY A 208 25.84 27.82 -7.37
C GLY A 208 25.87 26.36 -6.91
N GLU A 209 26.76 26.01 -5.98
CA GLU A 209 26.91 24.65 -5.47
C GLU A 209 25.85 24.31 -4.42
N VAL A 210 25.43 23.03 -4.39
CA VAL A 210 24.61 22.50 -3.30
C VAL A 210 25.51 22.31 -2.08
N VAL A 211 25.19 23.00 -0.99
CA VAL A 211 25.96 22.95 0.26
C VAL A 211 25.30 22.10 1.34
N ASP A 212 24.00 21.85 1.22
CA ASP A 212 23.24 21.01 2.14
C ASP A 212 21.97 20.51 1.44
N GLU A 213 21.53 19.30 1.76
CA GLU A 213 20.27 18.73 1.30
C GLU A 213 19.74 17.72 2.32
N GLY A 214 18.42 17.57 2.38
CA GLY A 214 17.83 16.63 3.33
C GLY A 214 16.32 16.81 3.45
N PHE A 215 15.80 16.48 4.62
CA PHE A 215 14.38 16.58 4.95
C PHE A 215 14.17 17.36 6.24
N HIS A 216 13.17 18.23 6.26
CA HIS A 216 12.75 18.87 7.51
C HIS A 216 12.08 17.86 8.44
N PRO A 217 12.26 17.96 9.77
CA PRO A 217 11.51 17.13 10.72
C PRO A 217 10.03 17.53 10.72
N ALA A 218 9.14 16.54 10.65
CA ALA A 218 7.69 16.72 10.71
C ALA A 218 7.06 15.66 11.64
N PRO A 219 7.04 15.88 12.97
CA PRO A 219 6.57 14.87 13.92
C PRO A 219 5.05 14.65 13.89
N LEU A 220 4.29 15.54 13.26
CA LEU A 220 2.83 15.55 13.25
C LEU A 220 2.29 15.61 11.83
N ILE A 221 1.13 15.00 11.62
CA ILE A 221 0.25 15.24 10.48
C ILE A 221 -0.92 16.09 11.00
N GLU A 222 -1.01 17.32 10.50
CA GLU A 222 -2.13 18.20 10.80
C GLU A 222 -3.46 17.57 10.34
N ARG A 223 -4.53 17.77 11.11
CA ARG A 223 -5.92 17.41 10.73
C ARG A 223 -6.89 18.48 11.24
N GLU A 224 -8.15 18.51 10.79
CA GLU A 224 -9.12 19.54 11.21
C GLU A 224 -9.32 19.59 12.74
N ARG A 225 -9.22 18.42 13.40
CA ARG A 225 -9.28 18.30 14.86
C ARG A 225 -7.87 18.42 15.48
N ASN A 226 -7.42 17.36 16.13
CA ASN A 226 -6.11 17.33 16.80
C ASN A 226 -5.07 16.67 15.90
N PRO A 227 -3.89 17.25 15.66
CA PRO A 227 -2.83 16.60 14.88
C PRO A 227 -2.56 15.17 15.34
N ILE A 228 -2.13 14.30 14.42
CA ILE A 228 -1.76 12.92 14.74
C ILE A 228 -0.24 12.75 14.63
N PRO A 229 0.39 11.91 15.49
CA PRO A 229 1.81 11.62 15.37
C PRO A 229 2.17 10.95 14.04
N ARG A 230 3.30 11.34 13.47
CA ARG A 230 3.93 10.75 12.27
C ARG A 230 5.08 9.81 12.67
N THR A 231 4.86 9.00 13.70
CA THR A 231 5.93 8.24 14.37
C THR A 231 5.55 6.78 14.57
N ALA A 232 4.61 6.25 13.79
CA ALA A 232 4.09 4.90 13.97
C ALA A 232 5.21 3.85 13.96
N PHE A 233 6.21 3.98 13.08
CA PHE A 233 7.34 3.05 13.02
C PHE A 233 8.46 3.35 14.01
N LEU A 234 8.31 4.38 14.84
CA LEU A 234 9.21 4.72 15.94
C LEU A 234 8.51 4.57 17.30
N ASP A 235 7.36 3.90 17.34
CA ASP A 235 6.53 3.74 18.53
C ASP A 235 6.26 2.26 18.80
N GLN A 236 6.64 1.80 20.00
CA GLN A 236 6.53 0.40 20.43
C GLN A 236 5.11 -0.15 20.39
N ARG A 237 4.08 0.70 20.41
CA ARG A 237 2.68 0.28 20.25
C ARG A 237 2.39 -0.39 18.90
N PHE A 238 3.27 -0.20 17.91
CA PHE A 238 3.14 -0.80 16.58
C PHE A 238 4.15 -1.91 16.32
N ALA A 239 4.94 -2.31 17.33
CA ALA A 239 5.97 -3.35 17.22
C ALA A 239 5.43 -4.73 16.77
N ASP A 240 4.12 -4.97 16.92
CA ASP A 240 3.49 -6.18 16.40
C ASP A 240 3.44 -6.20 14.86
N ILE A 241 3.48 -5.05 14.18
CA ILE A 241 3.47 -4.98 12.72
C ILE A 241 4.90 -5.03 12.18
N SER A 242 5.20 -6.00 11.33
CA SER A 242 6.51 -6.24 10.74
C SER A 242 6.91 -5.17 9.71
N GLY A 243 5.94 -4.64 8.97
CA GLY A 243 6.16 -3.64 7.95
C GLY A 243 4.91 -3.34 7.14
N VAL A 244 5.05 -2.43 6.17
CA VAL A 244 3.99 -2.04 5.25
C VAL A 244 4.40 -2.29 3.81
N ILE A 245 3.51 -2.94 3.04
CA ILE A 245 3.58 -2.92 1.57
C ILE A 245 2.78 -1.70 1.11
N TRP A 246 3.37 -0.89 0.24
CA TRP A 246 2.77 0.30 -0.35
C TRP A 246 2.78 0.21 -1.87
N SER A 247 1.67 0.57 -2.49
CA SER A 247 1.59 0.72 -3.94
C SER A 247 0.54 1.74 -4.35
N ARG A 248 0.71 2.33 -5.53
CA ARG A 248 -0.29 3.15 -6.20
C ARG A 248 -0.96 2.43 -7.37
N VAL A 249 -0.70 1.12 -7.53
CA VAL A 249 -1.25 0.33 -8.62
C VAL A 249 -2.77 0.30 -8.54
N SER A 250 -3.42 0.52 -9.68
CA SER A 250 -4.85 0.45 -9.88
C SER A 250 -5.13 -0.09 -11.27
N LEU A 251 -6.37 -0.49 -11.54
CA LEU A 251 -6.77 -0.92 -12.88
C LEU A 251 -6.55 0.17 -13.94
N GLY A 252 -6.70 1.44 -13.55
CA GLY A 252 -6.50 2.59 -14.43
C GLY A 252 -5.03 2.90 -14.77
N ASN A 253 -4.07 2.33 -14.04
CA ASN A 253 -2.64 2.57 -14.26
C ASN A 253 -1.79 1.28 -14.31
N LEU A 254 -2.43 0.14 -14.57
CA LEU A 254 -1.83 -1.19 -14.59
C LEU A 254 -0.86 -1.34 -15.77
N SER A 255 0.35 -0.77 -15.63
CA SER A 255 1.44 -0.98 -16.57
C SER A 255 1.97 -2.40 -16.40
N ARG A 256 1.94 -3.22 -17.46
CA ARG A 256 2.41 -4.61 -17.44
C ARG A 256 3.94 -4.77 -17.25
N ARG A 257 4.69 -3.67 -17.02
CA ARG A 257 6.17 -3.70 -16.94
C ARG A 257 6.77 -3.22 -15.62
N VAL A 258 6.04 -2.48 -14.80
CA VAL A 258 6.53 -1.97 -13.51
C VAL A 258 5.57 -2.46 -12.44
N ARG A 259 6.10 -3.06 -11.37
CA ARG A 259 5.29 -3.72 -10.33
C ARG A 259 5.27 -2.90 -9.03
N PRO A 260 4.94 -1.58 -9.03
CA PRO A 260 5.41 -0.58 -8.06
C PRO A 260 5.08 -0.95 -6.61
N LEU A 261 5.84 -1.86 -6.04
CA LEU A 261 5.67 -2.44 -4.71
C LEU A 261 6.83 -1.93 -3.88
N THR A 262 6.51 -1.03 -2.97
CA THR A 262 7.45 -0.57 -1.95
C THR A 262 7.20 -1.35 -0.68
N TYR A 263 8.24 -1.94 -0.10
CA TYR A 263 8.17 -2.47 1.25
C TYR A 263 8.90 -1.53 2.21
N VAL A 264 8.27 -1.22 3.33
CA VAL A 264 8.87 -0.42 4.41
C VAL A 264 8.91 -1.28 5.66
N HIS A 265 10.11 -1.56 6.15
CA HIS A 265 10.31 -2.29 7.40
C HIS A 265 9.91 -1.42 8.59
N ASN A 266 9.23 -2.03 9.57
CA ASN A 266 9.11 -1.43 10.88
C ASN A 266 10.39 -1.76 11.68
N PRO A 267 11.23 -0.78 12.02
CA PRO A 267 12.49 -1.05 12.72
C PRO A 267 12.28 -1.58 14.14
N LEU A 268 11.08 -1.42 14.71
CA LEU A 268 10.72 -1.94 16.02
C LEU A 268 9.94 -3.26 15.96
N ALA A 269 9.83 -3.88 14.79
CA ALA A 269 9.09 -5.13 14.61
C ALA A 269 9.60 -6.24 15.53
N GLN A 270 8.70 -6.88 16.28
CA GLN A 270 9.02 -8.06 17.09
C GLN A 270 9.36 -9.28 16.23
N VAL A 271 8.68 -9.41 15.09
CA VAL A 271 8.90 -10.46 14.10
C VAL A 271 9.14 -9.77 12.75
N PRO A 272 10.36 -9.31 12.46
CA PRO A 272 10.65 -8.60 11.22
C PRO A 272 10.60 -9.56 10.03
N LEU A 273 10.17 -9.05 8.87
CA LEU A 273 10.42 -9.76 7.61
C LEU A 273 11.92 -9.65 7.30
N PRO A 274 12.59 -10.72 6.81
CA PRO A 274 13.97 -10.61 6.38
C PRO A 274 14.15 -9.54 5.30
N ALA A 275 15.19 -8.71 5.42
CA ALA A 275 15.54 -7.77 4.36
C ALA A 275 15.93 -8.50 3.07
N ARG A 276 15.67 -7.89 1.92
CA ARG A 276 15.85 -8.50 0.60
C ARG A 276 15.06 -9.81 0.46
N TRP A 277 13.90 -9.88 1.12
CA TRP A 277 13.00 -11.02 0.99
C TRP A 277 12.74 -11.34 -0.49
N GLY A 278 12.58 -10.29 -1.31
CA GLY A 278 12.46 -10.36 -2.76
C GLY A 278 11.01 -10.32 -3.19
N ILE A 279 10.72 -9.45 -4.17
CA ILE A 279 9.47 -9.13 -4.91
C ILE A 279 9.21 -7.61 -4.98
N TRP A 280 9.88 -6.83 -4.14
CA TRP A 280 9.74 -5.38 -4.04
C TRP A 280 10.54 -4.69 -5.16
N ASP A 281 10.03 -3.57 -5.67
CA ASP A 281 10.84 -2.66 -6.49
C ASP A 281 11.69 -1.73 -5.62
N ARG A 282 11.17 -1.39 -4.43
CA ARG A 282 11.82 -0.54 -3.44
C ARG A 282 11.69 -1.18 -2.07
N GLU A 283 12.75 -1.13 -1.27
CA GLU A 283 12.74 -1.70 0.07
C GLU A 283 13.43 -0.76 1.04
N PHE A 284 12.67 -0.21 1.97
CA PHE A 284 13.17 0.75 2.95
C PHE A 284 13.47 0.09 4.27
N VAL A 285 14.69 0.25 4.74
CA VAL A 285 15.14 -0.15 6.09
C VAL A 285 15.54 1.11 6.85
N ALA A 286 15.04 1.24 8.09
CA ALA A 286 15.47 2.26 9.02
C ALA A 286 16.44 1.68 10.04
N THR A 287 17.60 2.29 10.21
CA THR A 287 18.63 1.89 11.20
C THR A 287 18.93 3.02 12.17
N PRO A 288 19.22 2.72 13.46
CA PRO A 288 19.61 3.74 14.42
C PRO A 288 20.91 4.42 13.98
N GLU A 289 20.93 5.75 13.98
CA GLU A 289 22.13 6.56 13.72
C GLU A 289 22.21 7.69 14.76
N GLY A 290 23.18 7.59 15.67
CA GLY A 290 23.28 8.51 16.81
C GLY A 290 22.01 8.50 17.67
N GLU A 291 21.38 9.67 17.83
CA GLU A 291 20.10 9.86 18.54
C GLU A 291 18.88 9.73 17.61
N GLY A 292 19.09 9.42 16.33
CA GLY A 292 18.07 9.40 15.28
C GLY A 292 17.97 8.06 14.55
N TRP A 293 17.31 8.12 13.40
CA TRP A 293 17.14 7.00 12.48
C TRP A 293 17.47 7.45 11.08
N GLU A 294 18.24 6.64 10.36
CA GLU A 294 18.49 6.80 8.94
C GLU A 294 17.65 5.77 8.18
N ALA A 295 16.91 6.20 7.16
CA ALA A 295 16.12 5.30 6.31
C ALA A 295 16.69 5.27 4.89
N SER A 296 16.99 4.08 4.38
CA SER A 296 17.59 3.88 3.06
C SER A 296 16.77 2.90 2.21
N ASP A 297 16.67 3.18 0.91
CA ASP A 297 16.14 2.23 -0.07
C ASP A 297 17.24 1.25 -0.48
N ILE A 298 17.24 0.05 0.11
CA ILE A 298 18.32 -0.94 -0.04
C ILE A 298 18.33 -1.62 -1.42
N LEU A 299 17.32 -1.36 -2.25
CA LEU A 299 17.24 -1.81 -3.65
C LEU A 299 17.60 -0.71 -4.65
N ALA A 300 17.73 0.54 -4.20
CA ALA A 300 18.19 1.61 -5.08
C ALA A 300 19.60 1.29 -5.63
N PRO A 301 19.85 1.53 -6.92
CA PRO A 301 21.20 1.41 -7.45
C PRO A 301 22.11 2.37 -6.68
N ALA A 302 23.32 1.90 -6.36
CA ALA A 302 24.33 2.75 -5.72
C ALA A 302 24.49 4.05 -6.54
N PRO A 303 24.58 5.23 -5.89
CA PRO A 303 24.76 6.47 -6.60
C PRO A 303 25.98 6.33 -7.52
N VAL A 304 25.79 6.64 -8.80
CA VAL A 304 26.88 6.71 -9.76
C VAL A 304 27.77 7.85 -9.27
N VAL A 305 28.87 7.52 -8.63
CA VAL A 305 29.92 8.49 -8.34
C VAL A 305 30.47 8.88 -9.71
N GLU A 306 30.10 10.06 -10.19
CA GLU A 306 30.81 10.67 -11.32
C GLU A 306 32.28 10.77 -10.90
N ALA A 307 33.13 9.99 -11.56
CA ALA A 307 34.57 10.10 -11.37
C ALA A 307 35.00 11.52 -11.77
N PRO A 308 35.90 12.16 -10.99
CA PRO A 308 36.31 13.54 -11.19
C PRO A 308 36.94 13.80 -12.56
#